data_AF-A0A4Q6BFF6-F1
#
_entry.id   AF-A0A4Q6BFF6-F1
#
_cell.length_a   1.000
_cell.length_b   1.000
_cell.length_c   1.000
_cell.angle_alpha   90.00
_cell.angle_beta   90.00
_cell.angle_gamma   90.00
#
_symmetry.space_group_name_H-M   'P 1'
#
loop_
_entity.id
_entity.type
_entity.pdbx_description
1 polymer ?
#
loop_
_entity_poly.entity_id
_entity_poly.type
_entity_poly.pdbx_seq_one_letter_code
_entity_poly.pdbx_strand_id
1 'polypeptide(L)'
;MGKRTPTQLVLPTVDKATAANRKAEREARRRRGGRPKKPAAERGVPHASRPMHVRRHPVHVTVRIAAGMPSLRDGKVFPTVRRVLQGAAHRFRQMFRIVEYSVQSNHVHLVVEAADQRELSRGMQGFGIRLAKNLNLRLGRQGRVLSDRYHTRTLRTPTQTLNALRYVRQNTHLHRWREGQRASWNPDPCSTALDAIRTKLPEPTSYLLGRARSAFS
;
A
#
# COMPACT_ATOMS: atom_id res chain seq x y z
N MET A 1 65.14 -0.49 -8.05
CA MET A 1 63.81 -0.29 -7.41
C MET A 1 63.37 1.16 -7.62
N GLY A 2 62.49 1.40 -8.59
CA GLY A 2 61.95 2.75 -8.87
C GLY A 2 60.82 3.12 -7.91
N LYS A 3 60.94 4.26 -7.22
CA LYS A 3 59.91 4.77 -6.31
C LYS A 3 58.70 5.25 -7.12
N ARG A 4 57.55 4.60 -6.96
CA ARG A 4 56.27 5.07 -7.50
C ARG A 4 55.72 6.17 -6.58
N THR A 5 55.57 7.39 -7.10
CA THR A 5 54.80 8.46 -6.45
C THR A 5 53.30 8.18 -6.56
N PRO A 6 52.49 8.43 -5.52
CA PRO A 6 51.06 8.21 -5.58
C PRO A 6 50.38 9.34 -6.38
N THR A 7 49.71 8.99 -7.47
CA THR A 7 48.86 9.93 -8.22
C THR A 7 47.55 10.14 -7.46
N GLN A 8 47.39 11.31 -6.83
CA GLN A 8 46.15 11.69 -6.18
C GLN A 8 45.08 12.08 -7.23
N LEU A 9 43.92 11.42 -7.20
CA LEU A 9 42.77 11.73 -8.04
C LEU A 9 42.16 13.08 -7.63
N VAL A 10 42.14 14.05 -8.55
CA VAL A 10 41.46 15.33 -8.39
C VAL A 10 39.95 15.13 -8.56
N LEU A 11 39.17 15.55 -7.58
CA LEU A 11 37.71 15.54 -7.65
C LEU A 11 37.21 16.62 -8.63
N PRO A 12 36.21 16.33 -9.49
CA PRO A 12 35.71 17.31 -10.43
C PRO A 12 34.99 18.45 -9.69
N THR A 13 35.57 19.64 -9.71
CA THR A 13 34.90 20.87 -9.28
C THR A 13 33.92 21.31 -10.38
N VAL A 14 32.63 21.35 -10.04
CA VAL A 14 31.62 21.88 -10.95
C VAL A 14 31.81 23.39 -11.02
N ASP A 15 32.31 23.89 -12.15
CA ASP A 15 32.48 25.33 -12.31
C ASP A 15 31.11 26.05 -12.34
N LYS A 16 31.13 27.36 -12.04
CA LYS A 16 29.92 28.18 -11.99
C LYS A 16 29.19 28.25 -13.35
N ALA A 17 29.93 28.12 -14.46
CA ALA A 17 29.36 28.15 -15.81
C ALA A 17 28.52 26.90 -16.10
N THR A 18 28.99 25.73 -15.66
CA THR A 18 28.32 24.44 -15.80
C THR A 18 27.05 24.39 -14.94
N ALA A 19 27.09 24.98 -13.74
CA ALA A 19 25.92 25.12 -12.88
C ALA A 19 24.87 26.08 -13.48
N ALA A 20 25.31 27.20 -14.07
CA ALA A 20 24.44 28.17 -14.74
C ALA A 20 23.73 27.57 -15.97
N ASN A 21 24.46 26.80 -16.79
CA ASN A 21 23.88 26.12 -17.96
C ASN A 21 22.81 25.09 -17.57
N ARG A 22 23.05 24.29 -16.52
CA ARG A 22 22.03 23.35 -16.01
C ARG A 22 20.78 24.05 -15.46
N LYS A 23 20.93 25.26 -14.90
CA LYS A 23 19.81 26.08 -14.44
C LYS A 23 19.02 26.63 -15.63
N ALA A 24 19.70 27.16 -16.64
CA ALA A 24 19.10 27.67 -17.86
C ALA A 24 18.32 26.58 -18.62
N GLU A 25 18.88 25.36 -18.74
CA GLU A 25 18.17 24.21 -19.33
C GLU A 25 16.91 23.82 -18.55
N ARG A 26 16.98 23.84 -17.21
CA ARG A 26 15.80 23.57 -16.36
C ARG A 26 14.72 24.63 -16.52
N GLU A 27 15.10 25.90 -16.64
CA GLU A 27 14.17 27.00 -16.89
C GLU A 27 13.56 26.93 -18.30
N ALA A 28 14.35 26.60 -19.32
CA ALA A 28 13.86 26.36 -20.68
C ALA A 28 12.86 25.20 -20.73
N ARG A 29 13.11 24.10 -20.00
CA ARG A 29 12.16 22.97 -19.85
C ARG A 29 10.87 23.36 -19.11
N ARG A 30 10.91 24.34 -18.21
CA ARG A 30 9.71 24.87 -17.54
C ARG A 30 8.86 25.73 -18.47
N ARG A 31 9.49 26.55 -19.32
CA ARG A 31 8.82 27.42 -20.30
C ARG A 31 8.09 26.64 -21.41
N ARG A 32 8.58 25.46 -21.78
CA ARG A 32 7.94 24.59 -22.79
C ARG A 32 6.70 23.82 -22.31
N GLY A 33 6.20 24.14 -21.11
CA GLY A 33 5.21 23.32 -20.41
C GLY A 33 5.86 22.01 -19.98
N GLY A 34 5.78 21.66 -18.69
CA GLY A 34 6.40 20.43 -18.19
C GLY A 34 5.94 19.16 -18.93
N ARG A 35 6.56 18.02 -18.59
CA ARG A 35 6.21 16.70 -19.16
C ARG A 35 4.68 16.55 -19.30
N PRO A 36 4.16 16.18 -20.48
CA PRO A 36 2.72 16.10 -20.73
C PRO A 36 2.02 15.27 -19.65
N LYS A 37 0.84 15.74 -19.21
CA LYS A 37 0.05 15.06 -18.19
C LYS A 37 -0.28 13.65 -18.69
N LYS A 38 -0.04 12.65 -17.84
CA LYS A 38 -0.43 11.27 -18.15
C LYS A 38 -1.94 11.17 -18.43
N PRO A 39 -2.37 10.22 -19.29
CA PRO A 39 -3.79 9.88 -19.46
C PRO A 39 -4.47 9.68 -18.11
N ALA A 40 -5.76 10.03 -17.98
CA ALA A 40 -6.47 10.00 -16.70
C ALA A 40 -6.37 8.63 -15.99
N ALA A 41 -6.41 7.53 -16.76
CA ALA A 41 -6.25 6.16 -16.27
C ALA A 41 -4.85 5.84 -15.70
N GLU A 42 -3.83 6.62 -16.09
CA GLU A 42 -2.44 6.47 -15.66
C GLU A 42 -1.99 7.56 -14.68
N ARG A 43 -2.87 8.51 -14.35
CA ARG A 43 -2.58 9.52 -13.34
C ARG A 43 -2.49 8.83 -11.99
N GLY A 44 -1.40 9.10 -11.31
CA GLY A 44 -1.27 8.78 -9.90
C GLY A 44 -2.27 9.57 -9.04
N VAL A 45 -2.47 9.09 -7.81
CA VAL A 45 -3.21 9.78 -6.76
C VAL A 45 -2.61 11.18 -6.56
N PRO A 46 -3.44 12.24 -6.67
CA PRO A 46 -2.99 13.61 -6.46
C PRO A 46 -2.26 13.80 -5.14
N HIS A 47 -1.26 14.67 -5.12
CA HIS A 47 -0.64 15.16 -3.89
C HIS A 47 -1.59 16.14 -3.18
N ALA A 48 -2.73 15.67 -2.71
CA ALA A 48 -3.57 16.42 -1.79
C ALA A 48 -3.09 16.15 -0.35
N SER A 49 -3.16 17.18 0.51
CA SER A 49 -2.97 16.96 1.95
C SER A 49 -4.00 15.94 2.41
N ARG A 50 -3.53 14.89 3.10
CA ARG A 50 -4.42 13.86 3.61
C ARG A 50 -5.27 14.46 4.72
N PRO A 51 -6.58 14.13 4.80
CA PRO A 51 -7.39 14.50 5.95
C PRO A 51 -6.68 14.09 7.24
N MET A 52 -6.75 14.95 8.26
CA MET A 52 -6.13 14.67 9.56
C MET A 52 -6.68 13.33 10.11
N HIS A 53 -5.77 12.43 10.47
CA HIS A 53 -6.13 11.15 11.07
C HIS A 53 -6.40 11.32 12.56
N VAL A 54 -7.46 10.68 13.05
CA VAL A 54 -7.83 10.70 14.46
C VAL A 54 -7.90 9.27 14.95
N ARG A 55 -7.25 8.98 16.09
CA ARG A 55 -7.12 7.63 16.66
C ARG A 55 -8.40 6.79 16.68
N ARG A 56 -9.53 7.41 17.01
CA ARG A 56 -10.84 6.74 17.14
C ARG A 56 -11.47 6.33 15.80
N HIS A 57 -10.96 6.84 14.68
CA HIS A 57 -11.50 6.55 13.36
C HIS A 57 -10.62 5.51 12.65
N PRO A 58 -11.16 4.34 12.34
CA PRO A 58 -10.51 3.39 11.44
C PRO A 58 -10.31 3.99 10.05
N VAL A 59 -9.39 3.41 9.28
CA VAL A 59 -9.14 3.80 7.90
C VAL A 59 -9.23 2.59 6.98
N HIS A 60 -10.06 2.69 5.96
CA HIS A 60 -10.05 1.77 4.84
C HIS A 60 -8.97 2.22 3.84
N VAL A 61 -8.08 1.31 3.47
CA VAL A 61 -6.92 1.58 2.63
C VAL A 61 -6.92 0.64 1.44
N THR A 62 -6.60 1.17 0.25
CA THR A 62 -6.39 0.38 -0.95
C THR A 62 -4.98 0.58 -1.47
N VAL A 63 -4.26 -0.52 -1.67
CA VAL A 63 -2.89 -0.55 -2.20
C VAL A 63 -2.88 -1.30 -3.52
N ARG A 64 -2.55 -0.62 -4.63
CA ARG A 64 -2.54 -1.20 -5.98
C ARG A 64 -1.13 -1.62 -6.39
N ILE A 65 -1.02 -2.74 -7.09
CA ILE A 65 0.26 -3.19 -7.67
C ILE A 65 0.43 -2.65 -9.09
N ALA A 66 1.67 -2.52 -9.51
CA ALA A 66 2.05 -2.05 -10.84
C ALA A 66 1.56 -3.01 -11.93
N ALA A 67 1.31 -2.45 -13.12
CA ALA A 67 1.02 -3.26 -14.30
C ALA A 67 2.17 -4.23 -14.58
N GLY A 68 1.84 -5.44 -15.04
CA GLY A 68 2.81 -6.51 -15.28
C GLY A 68 3.18 -7.35 -14.05
N MET A 69 2.61 -7.07 -12.88
CA MET A 69 2.71 -7.97 -11.73
C MET A 69 1.72 -9.14 -11.88
N PRO A 70 2.09 -10.36 -11.47
CA PRO A 70 1.17 -11.48 -11.40
C PRO A 70 0.06 -11.20 -10.37
N SER A 71 -1.01 -11.99 -10.45
CA SER A 71 -2.12 -11.89 -9.50
C SER A 71 -1.63 -12.12 -8.07
N LEU A 72 -2.01 -11.24 -7.14
CA LEU A 72 -1.73 -11.45 -5.71
C LEU A 72 -2.51 -12.62 -5.12
N ARG A 73 -3.54 -13.09 -5.81
CA ARG A 73 -4.34 -14.27 -5.46
C ARG A 73 -3.75 -15.57 -6.01
N ASP A 74 -2.71 -15.50 -6.82
CA ASP A 74 -2.02 -16.70 -7.31
C ASP A 74 -1.52 -17.53 -6.12
N GLY A 75 -1.76 -18.84 -6.14
CA GLY A 75 -1.38 -19.76 -5.06
C GLY A 75 0.12 -19.74 -4.72
N LYS A 76 0.99 -19.33 -5.64
CA LYS A 76 2.44 -19.15 -5.42
C LYS A 76 2.81 -17.80 -4.84
N VAL A 77 1.95 -16.78 -4.99
CA VAL A 77 2.17 -15.37 -4.59
C VAL A 77 1.47 -15.05 -3.28
N PHE A 78 0.20 -15.46 -3.13
CA PHE A 78 -0.62 -15.16 -1.97
C PHE A 78 0.02 -15.56 -0.62
N PRO A 79 0.70 -16.73 -0.48
CA PRO A 79 1.38 -17.08 0.78
C PRO A 79 2.43 -16.05 1.20
N THR A 80 3.14 -15.42 0.25
CA THR A 80 4.09 -14.35 0.52
C THR A 80 3.37 -13.07 0.96
N VAL A 81 2.28 -12.70 0.29
CA VAL A 81 1.46 -11.53 0.67
C VAL A 81 0.90 -11.72 2.09
N ARG A 82 0.37 -12.90 2.39
CA ARG A 82 -0.14 -13.26 3.73
C ARG A 82 0.93 -13.11 4.80
N ARG A 83 2.15 -13.61 4.56
CA ARG A 83 3.27 -13.48 5.52
C ARG A 83 3.62 -12.02 5.78
N VAL A 84 3.59 -11.17 4.75
CA VAL A 84 3.82 -9.73 4.90
C VAL A 84 2.69 -9.08 5.72
N LEU A 85 1.43 -9.43 5.47
CA LEU A 85 0.28 -8.93 6.22
C LEU A 85 0.37 -9.31 7.70
N GLN A 86 0.67 -10.58 8.01
CA GLN A 86 0.93 -11.07 9.37
C GLN A 86 2.04 -10.26 10.05
N GLY A 87 3.20 -10.15 9.40
CA GLY A 87 4.34 -9.41 9.94
C GLY A 87 4.07 -7.90 10.07
N ALA A 88 3.15 -7.33 9.29
CA ALA A 88 2.75 -5.93 9.40
C ALA A 88 1.72 -5.69 10.51
N ALA A 89 0.80 -6.62 10.72
CA ALA A 89 -0.27 -6.52 11.70
C ALA A 89 0.24 -6.43 13.15
N HIS A 90 1.35 -7.12 13.46
CA HIS A 90 1.88 -7.19 14.83
C HIS A 90 3.08 -6.28 15.12
N ARG A 91 3.63 -5.58 14.13
CA ARG A 91 4.93 -4.91 14.32
C ARG A 91 4.87 -3.64 15.14
N PHE A 92 3.72 -2.96 15.15
CA PHE A 92 3.54 -1.69 15.85
C PHE A 92 2.37 -1.79 16.83
N ARG A 93 2.42 -2.79 17.73
CA ARG A 93 1.29 -3.29 18.55
C ARG A 93 0.39 -2.23 19.21
N GLN A 94 0.88 -1.02 19.43
CA GLN A 94 0.09 0.10 19.97
C GLN A 94 -0.16 1.25 18.98
N MET A 95 0.71 1.44 17.99
CA MET A 95 0.75 2.65 17.15
C MET A 95 0.09 2.46 15.77
N PHE A 96 0.15 1.26 15.20
CA PHE A 96 -0.45 0.93 13.92
C PHE A 96 -0.79 -0.56 13.85
N ARG A 97 -1.99 -0.89 13.38
CA ARG A 97 -2.43 -2.28 13.21
C ARG A 97 -3.29 -2.45 11.97
N ILE A 98 -3.14 -3.61 11.34
CA ILE A 98 -4.04 -4.09 10.30
C ILE A 98 -5.04 -5.02 10.98
N VAL A 99 -6.31 -4.65 10.97
CA VAL A 99 -7.38 -5.40 11.65
C VAL A 99 -8.03 -6.39 10.68
N GLU A 100 -8.24 -5.97 9.43
CA GLU A 100 -8.89 -6.77 8.39
C GLU A 100 -8.20 -6.51 7.05
N TYR A 101 -8.20 -7.50 6.16
CA TYR A 101 -7.75 -7.34 4.79
C TYR A 101 -8.53 -8.21 3.80
N SER A 102 -8.46 -7.81 2.53
CA SER A 102 -8.86 -8.62 1.37
C SER A 102 -7.86 -8.39 0.26
N VAL A 103 -7.21 -9.48 -0.17
CA VAL A 103 -6.30 -9.44 -1.31
C VAL A 103 -7.11 -9.69 -2.56
N GLN A 104 -7.01 -8.80 -3.54
CA GLN A 104 -7.56 -8.90 -4.90
C GLN A 104 -6.44 -9.19 -5.89
N SER A 105 -6.77 -9.51 -7.14
CA SER A 105 -5.75 -9.88 -8.13
C SER A 105 -4.69 -8.79 -8.34
N ASN A 106 -5.09 -7.51 -8.39
CA ASN A 106 -4.18 -6.39 -8.64
C ASN A 106 -4.12 -5.34 -7.51
N HIS A 107 -4.75 -5.59 -6.37
CA HIS A 107 -4.73 -4.67 -5.24
C HIS A 107 -5.04 -5.36 -3.91
N VAL A 108 -4.77 -4.67 -2.81
CA VAL A 108 -5.07 -5.13 -1.44
C VAL A 108 -5.92 -4.07 -0.76
N HIS A 109 -7.04 -4.52 -0.18
CA HIS A 109 -7.84 -3.73 0.76
C HIS A 109 -7.40 -4.04 2.19
N LEU A 110 -7.24 -3.00 3.00
CA LEU A 110 -6.90 -3.09 4.41
C LEU A 110 -7.87 -2.24 5.21
N VAL A 111 -8.23 -2.70 6.40
CA VAL A 111 -8.80 -1.86 7.44
C VAL A 111 -7.77 -1.73 8.55
N VAL A 112 -7.36 -0.50 8.83
CA VAL A 112 -6.26 -0.21 9.75
C VAL A 112 -6.70 0.75 10.85
N GLU A 113 -6.06 0.62 12.01
CA GLU A 113 -6.10 1.60 13.08
C GLU A 113 -4.70 2.14 13.30
N ALA A 114 -4.60 3.43 13.62
CA ALA A 114 -3.34 4.08 13.93
C ALA A 114 -3.53 5.10 15.06
N ALA A 115 -2.50 5.29 15.88
CA ALA A 115 -2.51 6.23 17.00
C ALA A 115 -2.67 7.68 16.52
N ASP A 116 -1.99 8.04 15.44
CA ASP A 116 -2.05 9.35 14.82
C ASP A 116 -1.70 9.28 13.32
N GLN A 117 -1.67 10.44 12.65
CA GLN A 117 -1.36 10.55 11.22
C GLN A 117 0.07 10.13 10.87
N ARG A 118 1.03 10.38 11.76
CA ARG A 118 2.43 9.99 11.57
C ARG A 118 2.55 8.48 11.60
N GLU A 119 1.92 7.82 12.56
CA GLU A 119 1.95 6.37 12.70
C GLU A 119 1.18 5.66 11.58
N LEU A 120 0.08 6.26 11.09
CA LEU A 120 -0.58 5.78 9.88
C LEU A 120 0.39 5.81 8.68
N SER A 121 1.10 6.92 8.48
CA SER A 121 2.04 7.06 7.37
C SER A 121 3.21 6.09 7.48
N ARG A 122 3.83 5.99 8.67
CA ARG A 122 4.96 5.07 8.93
C ARG A 122 4.56 3.60 8.79
N GLY A 123 3.41 3.24 9.35
CA GLY A 123 2.86 1.88 9.26
C GLY A 123 2.63 1.47 7.81
N MET A 124 1.95 2.33 7.03
CA MET A 124 1.67 2.07 5.62
C MET A 124 2.92 2.08 4.73
N GLN A 125 3.88 2.97 4.99
CA GLN A 125 5.16 2.98 4.29
C GLN A 125 5.93 1.70 4.55
N GLY A 126 6.06 1.31 5.83
CA GLY A 126 6.74 0.08 6.21
C GLY A 126 6.06 -1.17 5.64
N PHE A 127 4.72 -1.19 5.59
CA PHE A 127 3.95 -2.24 4.90
C PHE A 127 4.30 -2.30 3.41
N GLY A 128 4.21 -1.17 2.70
CA GLY A 128 4.46 -1.11 1.25
C GLY A 128 5.87 -1.54 0.88
N ILE A 129 6.89 -1.12 1.65
CA ILE A 129 8.28 -1.54 1.44
C ILE A 129 8.43 -3.05 1.60
N ARG A 130 7.85 -3.62 2.67
CA ARG A 130 7.93 -5.07 2.93
C ARG A 130 7.23 -5.87 1.85
N LEU A 131 6.05 -5.43 1.42
CA LEU A 131 5.30 -6.06 0.34
C LEU A 131 6.11 -6.07 -0.95
N ALA A 132 6.66 -4.92 -1.35
CA ALA A 132 7.47 -4.81 -2.56
C ALA A 132 8.73 -5.70 -2.49
N LYS A 133 9.49 -5.65 -1.39
CA LYS A 133 10.71 -6.46 -1.21
C LYS A 133 10.42 -7.96 -1.28
N ASN A 134 9.40 -8.42 -0.56
CA ASN A 134 9.08 -9.86 -0.51
C ASN A 134 8.51 -10.37 -1.84
N LEU A 135 7.71 -9.57 -2.54
CA LEU A 135 7.19 -9.94 -3.86
C LEU A 135 8.29 -9.99 -4.92
N ASN A 136 9.18 -8.99 -4.94
CA ASN A 136 10.34 -9.01 -5.83
C ASN A 136 11.23 -10.22 -5.57
N LEU A 137 11.56 -10.49 -4.31
CA LEU A 137 12.34 -11.67 -3.93
C LEU A 137 11.66 -12.97 -4.37
N ARG A 138 10.36 -13.13 -4.08
CA ARG A 138 9.60 -14.33 -4.43
C ARG A 138 9.53 -14.58 -5.93
N LEU A 139 9.47 -13.50 -6.72
CA LEU A 139 9.34 -13.57 -8.17
C LEU A 139 10.70 -13.57 -8.89
N GLY A 140 11.82 -13.46 -8.18
CA GLY A 140 13.15 -13.32 -8.79
C GLY A 140 13.28 -12.03 -9.61
N ARG A 141 12.55 -10.99 -9.23
CA ARG A 141 12.47 -9.72 -9.97
C ARG A 141 13.08 -8.56 -9.18
N GLN A 142 13.39 -7.49 -9.89
CA GLN A 142 13.70 -6.19 -9.32
C GLN A 142 12.76 -5.13 -9.89
N GLY A 143 12.65 -4.00 -9.20
CA GLY A 143 11.88 -2.84 -9.67
C GLY A 143 10.56 -2.61 -8.94
N ARG A 144 9.68 -1.85 -9.60
CA ARG A 144 8.48 -1.29 -8.99
C ARG A 144 7.36 -2.33 -8.84
N VAL A 145 6.92 -2.56 -7.61
CA VAL A 145 5.78 -3.46 -7.31
C VAL A 145 4.49 -2.70 -7.07
N LEU A 146 4.52 -1.52 -6.44
CA LEU A 146 3.33 -0.72 -6.16
C LEU A 146 3.07 0.29 -7.28
N SER A 147 1.85 0.35 -7.81
CA SER A 147 1.52 1.23 -8.94
C SER A 147 1.58 2.70 -8.58
N ASP A 148 1.30 3.03 -7.32
CA ASP A 148 1.34 4.38 -6.75
C ASP A 148 1.20 4.35 -5.22
N ARG A 149 1.00 5.52 -4.61
CA ARG A 149 0.50 5.71 -3.26
C ARG A 149 -0.80 4.96 -3.02
N TYR A 150 -0.99 4.60 -1.75
CA TYR A 150 -2.23 4.02 -1.28
C TYR A 150 -3.35 5.06 -1.22
N HIS A 151 -4.58 4.62 -1.51
CA HIS A 151 -5.79 5.40 -1.31
C HIS A 151 -6.35 5.17 0.08
N THR A 152 -6.92 6.19 0.71
CA THR A 152 -7.48 6.10 2.08
C THR A 152 -8.87 6.68 2.16
N ARG A 153 -9.73 6.03 2.92
CA ARG A 153 -11.02 6.55 3.37
C ARG A 153 -11.14 6.38 4.88
N THR A 154 -11.20 7.49 5.62
CA THR A 154 -11.51 7.48 7.05
C THR A 154 -12.95 7.04 7.27
N LEU A 155 -13.15 6.11 8.19
CA LEU A 155 -14.47 5.58 8.57
C LEU A 155 -14.93 6.31 9.83
N ARG A 156 -15.91 7.21 9.66
CA ARG A 156 -16.34 8.13 10.73
C ARG A 156 -17.60 7.67 11.45
N THR A 157 -18.38 6.78 10.85
CA THR A 157 -19.66 6.34 11.38
C THR A 157 -19.76 4.82 11.46
N PRO A 158 -20.61 4.26 12.35
CA PRO A 158 -20.82 2.82 12.44
C PRO A 158 -21.21 2.19 11.11
N THR A 159 -22.12 2.83 10.37
CA THR A 159 -22.57 2.35 9.04
C THR A 159 -21.42 2.33 8.03
N GLN A 160 -20.56 3.36 8.01
CA GLN A 160 -19.40 3.37 7.13
C GLN A 160 -18.43 2.24 7.48
N THR A 161 -18.20 1.99 8.77
CA THR A 161 -17.32 0.92 9.24
C THR A 161 -17.88 -0.46 8.90
N LEU A 162 -19.18 -0.68 9.16
CA LEU A 162 -19.86 -1.92 8.81
C LEU A 162 -19.81 -2.20 7.31
N ASN A 163 -20.10 -1.20 6.47
CA ASN A 163 -20.04 -1.35 5.02
C ASN A 163 -18.62 -1.65 4.52
N ALA A 164 -17.60 -1.03 5.12
CA ALA A 164 -16.20 -1.34 4.81
C ALA A 164 -15.84 -2.78 5.20
N LEU A 165 -16.27 -3.25 6.37
CA LEU A 165 -16.06 -4.64 6.79
C LEU A 165 -16.78 -5.63 5.89
N ARG A 166 -18.04 -5.37 5.53
CA ARG A 166 -18.79 -6.19 4.56
C ARG A 166 -18.02 -6.27 3.24
N TYR A 167 -17.59 -5.12 2.73
CA TYR A 167 -16.83 -5.06 1.50
C TYR A 167 -15.54 -5.88 1.58
N VAL A 168 -14.75 -5.73 2.64
CA VAL A 168 -13.47 -6.45 2.80
C VAL A 168 -13.69 -7.95 3.02
N ARG A 169 -14.64 -8.35 3.87
CA ARG A 169 -14.86 -9.75 4.23
C ARG A 169 -15.64 -10.54 3.17
N GLN A 170 -16.48 -9.88 2.38
CA GLN A 170 -17.41 -10.51 1.44
C GLN A 170 -17.16 -10.12 -0.02
N ASN A 171 -15.99 -9.55 -0.37
CA ASN A 171 -15.79 -9.01 -1.72
C ASN A 171 -15.95 -10.05 -2.85
N THR A 172 -15.62 -11.33 -2.60
CA THR A 172 -15.89 -12.41 -3.56
C THR A 172 -17.35 -12.54 -3.93
N HIS A 173 -18.28 -12.28 -3.02
CA HIS A 173 -19.72 -12.35 -3.25
C HIS A 173 -20.17 -11.26 -4.24
N LEU A 174 -19.70 -10.01 -4.05
CA LEU A 174 -20.08 -8.89 -4.92
C LEU A 174 -19.47 -9.01 -6.34
N HIS A 175 -18.24 -9.53 -6.45
CA HIS A 175 -17.61 -9.77 -7.75
C HIS A 175 -18.25 -10.94 -8.51
N ARG A 176 -18.50 -12.09 -7.85
CA ARG A 176 -19.16 -13.24 -8.48
C ARG A 176 -20.62 -12.97 -8.87
N TRP A 177 -21.33 -12.18 -8.05
CA TRP A 177 -22.69 -11.72 -8.37
C TRP A 177 -22.71 -10.81 -9.62
N ARG A 178 -21.74 -9.90 -9.75
CA ARG A 178 -21.60 -9.04 -10.95
C ARG A 178 -21.19 -9.80 -12.20
N GLU A 179 -20.54 -10.96 -12.05
CA GLU A 179 -20.11 -11.85 -13.14
C GLU A 179 -21.16 -12.96 -13.45
N GLY A 180 -22.36 -12.89 -12.89
CA GLY A 180 -23.46 -13.82 -13.18
C GLY A 180 -23.30 -15.23 -12.60
N GLN A 181 -22.33 -15.44 -11.70
CA GLN A 181 -22.11 -16.74 -11.06
C GLN A 181 -23.03 -16.89 -9.84
N ARG A 182 -23.60 -18.10 -9.64
CA ARG A 182 -24.38 -18.42 -8.43
C ARG A 182 -23.51 -18.15 -7.19
N ALA A 183 -23.91 -17.17 -6.40
CA ALA A 183 -23.19 -16.80 -5.19
C ALA A 183 -23.33 -17.92 -4.16
N SER A 184 -22.28 -18.72 -3.98
CA SER A 184 -22.15 -19.51 -2.75
C SER A 184 -21.69 -18.57 -1.64
N TRP A 185 -22.24 -18.72 -0.43
CA TRP A 185 -21.86 -17.97 0.77
C TRP A 185 -20.49 -18.43 1.29
N ASN A 186 -19.52 -18.59 0.39
CA ASN A 186 -18.19 -19.05 0.77
C ASN A 186 -17.31 -17.83 1.07
N PRO A 187 -16.79 -17.70 2.31
CA PRO A 187 -15.92 -16.59 2.68
C PRO A 187 -14.73 -16.45 1.72
N ASP A 188 -14.30 -15.23 1.43
CA ASP A 188 -13.19 -14.99 0.51
C ASP A 188 -11.90 -15.62 1.06
N PRO A 189 -11.29 -16.62 0.37
CA PRO A 189 -10.11 -17.33 0.87
C PRO A 189 -8.87 -16.45 0.95
N CYS A 190 -8.87 -15.33 0.24
CA CYS A 190 -7.79 -14.34 0.25
C CYS A 190 -8.10 -13.14 1.17
N SER A 191 -9.06 -13.30 2.08
CA SER A 191 -9.45 -12.29 3.07
C SER A 191 -9.34 -12.82 4.50
N THR A 192 -9.36 -11.89 5.44
CA THR A 192 -9.45 -12.21 6.87
C THR A 192 -10.66 -13.07 7.21
N ALA A 193 -11.76 -13.03 6.44
CA ALA A 193 -12.96 -13.81 6.74
C ALA A 193 -12.72 -15.32 6.79
N LEU A 194 -11.80 -15.86 5.98
CA LEU A 194 -11.41 -17.27 6.01
C LEU A 194 -10.01 -17.50 6.58
N ASP A 195 -9.11 -16.53 6.37
CA ASP A 195 -7.68 -16.67 6.70
C ASP A 195 -7.33 -16.06 8.07
N ALA A 196 -8.32 -15.56 8.84
CA ALA A 196 -8.14 -15.01 10.18
C ALA A 196 -7.40 -15.96 11.13
N ILE A 197 -7.77 -17.26 11.12
CA ILE A 197 -7.16 -18.27 11.99
C ILE A 197 -5.65 -18.40 11.70
N ARG A 198 -5.28 -18.34 10.42
CA ARG A 198 -3.88 -18.46 9.98
C ARG A 198 -3.11 -17.17 10.17
N THR A 199 -3.76 -16.01 10.03
CA THR A 199 -3.11 -14.70 10.11
C THR A 199 -3.03 -14.12 11.51
N LYS A 200 -3.86 -14.58 12.46
CA LYS A 200 -3.87 -14.16 13.85
C LYS A 200 -3.88 -12.63 14.00
N LEU A 201 -4.65 -11.92 13.18
CA LEU A 201 -4.67 -10.45 13.21
C LEU A 201 -5.08 -9.91 14.59
N PRO A 202 -4.57 -8.72 14.99
CA PRO A 202 -4.92 -8.11 16.26
C PRO A 202 -6.40 -7.73 16.32
N GLU A 203 -6.95 -7.76 17.53
CA GLU A 203 -8.29 -7.25 17.81
C GLU A 203 -8.38 -5.73 17.62
N PRO A 204 -9.55 -5.23 17.16
CA PRO A 204 -9.79 -3.80 17.04
C PRO A 204 -9.79 -3.12 18.40
N THR A 205 -9.36 -1.86 18.43
CA THR A 205 -9.34 -1.02 19.64
C THR A 205 -10.30 0.15 19.58
N SER A 206 -10.71 0.57 18.39
CA SER A 206 -11.73 1.60 18.24
C SER A 206 -13.13 1.01 18.46
N TYR A 207 -13.99 1.80 19.11
CA TYR A 207 -15.41 1.48 19.27
C TYR A 207 -16.08 1.16 17.93
N LEU A 208 -15.78 1.92 16.87
CA LEU A 208 -16.39 1.74 15.56
C LEU A 208 -16.08 0.37 14.95
N LEU A 209 -14.82 -0.10 15.02
CA LEU A 209 -14.49 -1.43 14.52
C LEU A 209 -14.97 -2.54 15.45
N GLY A 210 -14.87 -2.36 16.78
CA GLY A 210 -15.39 -3.34 17.74
C GLY A 210 -16.88 -3.60 17.49
N ARG A 211 -17.68 -2.54 17.41
CA ARG A 211 -19.12 -2.62 17.11
C ARG A 211 -19.43 -3.21 15.73
N ALA A 212 -18.63 -2.88 14.72
CA ALA A 212 -18.87 -3.41 13.39
C ALA A 212 -18.49 -4.89 13.28
N ARG A 213 -17.42 -5.32 13.97
CA ARG A 213 -16.93 -6.71 13.96
C ARG A 213 -17.87 -7.65 14.69
N SER A 214 -18.52 -7.19 15.77
CA SER A 214 -19.54 -7.98 16.48
C SER A 214 -20.77 -8.32 15.65
N ALA A 215 -20.98 -7.65 14.50
CA ALA A 215 -22.06 -8.00 13.57
C ALA A 215 -21.72 -9.18 12.63
N PHE A 216 -20.51 -9.75 12.73
CA PHE A 216 -20.04 -10.88 11.93
C PHE A 216 -19.55 -12.06 12.79
N SER A 217 -19.68 -11.95 14.12
CA SER A 217 -19.44 -13.02 15.09
C SER A 217 -20.73 -13.80 15.30
#